data_AF-A0AA46DDE3-F1
#
_entry.id   AF-A0AA46DDE3-F1
#
_cell.length_a   1.000
_cell.length_b   1.000
_cell.length_c   1.000
_cell.angle_alpha   90.00
_cell.angle_beta   90.00
_cell.angle_gamma   90.00
#
_symmetry.space_group_name_H-M   'P 1'
#
loop_
_entity.id
_entity.type
_entity.pdbx_description
1 polymer ?
#
loop_
_entity_poly.entity_id
_entity_poly.type
_entity_poly.pdbx_seq_one_letter_code
_entity_poly.pdbx_strand_id
1 'polypeptide(L)'
;MSMQREWVEALFRRLLGAYGNRFTRMWEGVDPEAVKATWADELDGIKLEQIKHALAHLPEGAPPTAMEFRRLCLQAPTYAPKALPSPRATREVVERAVARAMAAPAQADPKAWARRLLERVRSGERLPRAHVVMARRALGLEG
;
A
#
# COMPACT_ATOMS: atom_id res chain seq x y z
N MET A 1 -30.98 -11.11 4.73
CA MET A 1 -31.26 -12.03 3.62
C MET A 1 -31.80 -11.18 2.47
N SER A 2 -31.05 -10.66 1.50
CA SER A 2 -30.33 -11.45 0.51
C SER A 2 -29.74 -10.58 -0.61
N MET A 3 -29.30 -9.34 -0.32
CA MET A 3 -28.73 -8.45 -1.36
C MET A 3 -27.57 -9.13 -2.10
N GLN A 4 -26.82 -9.99 -1.39
CA GLN A 4 -25.76 -10.80 -1.97
C GLN A 4 -26.24 -11.82 -3.00
N ARG A 5 -27.36 -12.54 -2.78
CA ARG A 5 -27.85 -13.52 -3.77
C ARG A 5 -28.40 -12.85 -5.02
N GLU A 6 -29.08 -11.71 -4.90
CA GLU A 6 -29.68 -11.02 -6.06
C GLU A 6 -28.62 -10.58 -7.09
N TRP A 7 -27.49 -10.05 -6.63
CA TRP A 7 -26.42 -9.65 -7.54
C TRP A 7 -25.66 -10.86 -8.09
N VAL A 8 -25.47 -11.93 -7.31
CA VAL A 8 -24.88 -13.20 -7.79
C VAL A 8 -25.76 -13.81 -8.87
N GLU A 9 -27.08 -13.78 -8.75
CA GLU A 9 -27.99 -14.25 -9.80
C GLU A 9 -27.91 -13.40 -11.08
N ALA A 10 -27.75 -12.08 -10.95
CA ALA A 10 -27.49 -11.22 -12.10
C ALA A 10 -26.15 -11.56 -12.79
N LEU A 11 -25.11 -11.84 -12.00
CA LEU A 11 -23.81 -12.28 -12.52
C LEU A 11 -23.91 -13.62 -13.24
N PHE A 12 -24.60 -14.60 -12.66
CA PHE A 12 -24.83 -15.91 -13.27
C PHE A 12 -25.58 -15.79 -14.59
N ARG A 13 -26.62 -14.95 -14.67
CA ARG A 13 -27.31 -14.66 -15.94
C ARG A 13 -26.36 -14.09 -17.00
N ARG A 14 -25.44 -13.20 -16.60
CA ARG A 14 -24.45 -12.63 -17.51
C ARG A 14 -23.45 -13.69 -18.00
N LEU A 15 -22.95 -14.55 -17.10
CA LEU A 15 -22.03 -15.64 -17.42
C LEU A 15 -22.70 -16.71 -18.30
N LEU A 16 -23.94 -17.07 -18.03
CA LEU A 16 -24.76 -17.94 -18.89
C LEU A 16 -24.91 -17.35 -20.30
N GLY A 17 -25.11 -16.03 -20.43
CA GLY A 17 -25.17 -15.36 -21.73
C GLY A 17 -23.84 -15.34 -22.49
N ALA A 18 -22.70 -15.31 -21.79
CA ALA A 18 -21.37 -15.29 -22.40
C ALA A 18 -20.87 -16.70 -22.78
N TYR A 19 -21.05 -17.68 -21.91
CA TYR A 19 -20.49 -19.04 -22.05
C TYR A 19 -21.51 -20.09 -22.50
N GLY A 20 -22.81 -19.78 -22.43
CA GLY A 20 -23.88 -20.69 -22.79
C GLY A 20 -23.86 -21.99 -21.99
N ASN A 21 -24.15 -23.09 -22.68
CA ASN A 21 -24.24 -24.43 -22.09
C ASN A 21 -22.94 -24.92 -21.42
N ARG A 22 -21.78 -24.34 -21.76
CA ARG A 22 -20.50 -24.70 -21.13
C ARG A 22 -20.50 -24.38 -19.63
N PHE A 23 -21.11 -23.26 -19.25
CA PHE A 23 -21.24 -22.87 -17.85
C PHE A 23 -22.18 -23.81 -17.09
N THR A 24 -23.31 -24.18 -17.69
CA THR A 24 -24.28 -25.10 -17.08
C THR A 24 -23.67 -26.49 -16.86
N ARG A 25 -22.95 -27.02 -17.85
CA ARG A 25 -22.29 -28.33 -17.75
C ARG A 25 -21.23 -28.41 -16.66
N MET A 26 -20.59 -27.29 -16.32
CA MET A 26 -19.59 -27.24 -15.24
C MET A 26 -20.21 -27.55 -13.88
N TRP A 27 -21.50 -27.26 -13.69
CA TRP A 27 -22.22 -27.40 -12.43
C TRP A 27 -23.27 -28.52 -12.48
N GLU A 28 -23.25 -29.37 -13.51
CA GLU A 28 -24.13 -30.54 -13.60
C GLU A 28 -23.88 -31.47 -12.40
N GLY A 29 -24.94 -31.78 -11.65
CA GLY A 29 -24.86 -32.63 -10.46
C GLY A 29 -24.47 -31.91 -9.17
N VAL A 30 -24.26 -30.58 -9.19
CA VAL A 30 -24.01 -29.76 -7.99
C VAL A 30 -25.26 -28.94 -7.67
N ASP A 31 -25.59 -28.80 -6.38
CA ASP A 31 -26.71 -27.95 -5.95
C ASP A 31 -26.47 -26.48 -6.34
N PRO A 32 -27.32 -25.88 -7.19
CA PRO A 32 -27.16 -24.51 -7.64
C PRO A 32 -27.16 -23.49 -6.51
N GLU A 33 -27.93 -23.74 -5.44
CA GLU A 33 -28.00 -22.82 -4.29
C GLU A 33 -26.70 -22.84 -3.49
N ALA A 34 -26.09 -24.02 -3.28
CA ALA A 34 -24.76 -24.13 -2.67
C ALA A 34 -23.68 -23.41 -3.50
N VAL A 35 -23.74 -23.51 -4.84
CA VAL A 35 -22.81 -22.78 -5.72
C VAL A 35 -22.99 -21.27 -5.58
N LYS A 36 -24.22 -20.76 -5.65
CA LYS A 36 -24.48 -19.32 -5.48
C LYS A 36 -24.04 -18.81 -4.10
N ALA A 37 -24.26 -19.59 -3.04
CA ALA A 37 -23.80 -19.23 -1.69
C ALA A 37 -22.27 -19.10 -1.64
N THR A 38 -21.56 -20.07 -2.22
CA THR A 38 -20.09 -20.04 -2.29
C THR A 38 -19.60 -18.83 -3.09
N TRP A 39 -20.25 -18.49 -4.20
CA TRP A 39 -19.94 -17.30 -4.98
C TRP A 39 -20.20 -16.00 -4.22
N ALA A 40 -21.25 -15.95 -3.41
CA ALA A 40 -21.55 -14.79 -2.57
C ALA A 40 -20.47 -14.56 -1.52
N ASP A 41 -20.00 -15.63 -0.87
CA ASP A 41 -18.96 -15.55 0.16
C ASP A 41 -17.58 -15.19 -0.43
N GLU A 42 -17.19 -15.81 -1.55
CA GLU A 42 -15.89 -15.55 -2.20
C GLU A 42 -15.77 -14.11 -2.73
N LEU A 43 -16.88 -13.57 -3.22
CA LEU A 43 -16.92 -12.23 -3.80
C LEU A 43 -17.33 -11.16 -2.78
N ASP A 44 -17.41 -11.52 -1.50
CA ASP A 44 -17.60 -10.55 -0.44
C ASP A 44 -16.44 -9.54 -0.40
N GLY A 45 -16.78 -8.27 -0.22
CA GLY A 45 -15.82 -7.16 -0.22
C GLY A 45 -15.31 -6.72 -1.60
N ILE A 46 -15.72 -7.35 -2.70
CA ILE A 46 -15.37 -6.91 -4.06
C ILE A 46 -16.22 -5.70 -4.48
N LYS A 47 -15.59 -4.66 -5.02
CA LYS A 47 -16.28 -3.44 -5.50
C LYS A 47 -16.87 -3.64 -6.89
N LEU A 48 -17.94 -2.89 -7.20
CA LEU A 48 -18.61 -2.95 -8.51
C LEU A 48 -17.66 -2.70 -9.70
N GLU A 49 -16.72 -1.77 -9.56
CA GLU A 49 -15.74 -1.48 -10.63
C GLU A 49 -14.81 -2.65 -10.93
N GLN A 50 -14.48 -3.44 -9.90
CA GLN A 50 -13.69 -4.66 -10.04
C GLN A 50 -14.47 -5.74 -10.80
N ILE A 51 -15.77 -5.88 -10.51
CA ILE A 51 -16.67 -6.79 -11.22
C ILE A 51 -16.79 -6.40 -12.69
N LYS A 52 -16.97 -5.09 -12.99
CA LYS A 52 -17.00 -4.59 -14.38
C LYS A 52 -15.72 -4.92 -15.13
N HIS A 53 -14.56 -4.73 -14.49
CA HIS A 53 -13.27 -5.07 -15.08
C HIS A 53 -13.15 -6.57 -15.37
N ALA A 54 -13.53 -7.42 -14.41
CA ALA A 54 -13.52 -8.87 -14.58
C ALA A 54 -14.45 -9.33 -15.71
N LEU A 55 -15.65 -8.74 -15.83
CA LEU A 55 -16.58 -9.01 -16.92
C LEU A 55 -16.06 -8.60 -18.31
N ALA A 56 -15.17 -7.60 -18.38
CA ALA A 56 -14.53 -7.18 -19.62
C ALA A 56 -13.33 -8.08 -20.02
N HIS A 57 -12.73 -8.77 -19.05
CA HIS A 57 -11.54 -9.63 -19.23
C HIS A 57 -11.87 -11.10 -19.00
N LEU A 58 -13.08 -11.52 -19.42
CA LEU A 58 -13.51 -12.91 -19.28
C LEU A 58 -12.69 -13.84 -20.21
N PRO A 59 -12.23 -15.00 -19.72
CA PRO A 59 -11.49 -15.95 -20.55
C PRO A 59 -12.39 -16.56 -21.65
N GLU A 60 -11.90 -16.65 -22.88
CA GLU A 60 -12.71 -17.13 -24.03
C GLU A 60 -12.90 -18.66 -24.06
N GLY A 61 -11.98 -19.42 -23.47
CA GLY A 61 -11.93 -20.89 -23.62
C GLY A 61 -12.81 -21.67 -22.62
N ALA A 62 -12.92 -21.19 -21.38
CA ALA A 62 -13.60 -21.90 -20.30
C ALA A 62 -14.29 -20.92 -19.32
N PRO A 63 -15.46 -21.30 -18.77
CA PRO A 63 -16.10 -20.52 -17.72
C PRO A 63 -15.23 -20.46 -16.44
N PRO A 64 -15.05 -19.29 -15.82
CA PRO A 64 -14.26 -19.16 -14.60
C PRO A 64 -15.01 -19.69 -13.38
N THR A 65 -14.27 -20.27 -12.44
CA THR A 65 -14.73 -20.57 -11.07
C THR A 65 -14.87 -19.28 -10.23
N ALA A 66 -15.52 -19.36 -9.06
CA ALA A 66 -15.67 -18.22 -8.15
C ALA A 66 -14.31 -17.59 -7.78
N MET A 67 -13.31 -18.43 -7.48
CA MET A 67 -11.97 -17.99 -7.10
C MET A 67 -11.21 -17.35 -8.27
N GLU A 68 -11.35 -17.89 -9.48
CA GLU A 68 -10.76 -17.30 -10.69
C GLU A 68 -11.40 -15.96 -11.03
N PHE A 69 -12.73 -15.87 -10.91
CA PHE A 69 -13.46 -14.62 -11.12
C PHE A 69 -13.04 -13.57 -10.08
N ARG A 70 -12.91 -13.97 -8.80
CA ARG A 70 -12.37 -13.11 -7.74
C ARG A 70 -10.97 -12.60 -8.07
N ARG A 71 -10.09 -13.46 -8.61
CA ARG A 71 -8.74 -13.07 -9.01
C ARG A 71 -8.77 -12.05 -10.16
N LEU A 72 -9.65 -12.20 -11.15
CA LEU A 72 -9.86 -11.20 -12.22
C LEU A 72 -10.36 -9.86 -11.64
N CYS A 73 -11.27 -9.90 -10.67
CA CYS A 73 -11.73 -8.69 -9.97
C CYS A 73 -10.56 -7.97 -9.26
N LEU A 74 -9.65 -8.72 -8.64
CA LEU A 74 -8.50 -8.15 -7.92
C LEU A 74 -7.40 -7.63 -8.86
N GLN A 75 -7.38 -8.06 -10.13
CA GLN A 75 -6.48 -7.53 -11.15
C GLN A 75 -6.93 -6.17 -11.70
N ALA A 76 -8.14 -5.72 -11.35
CA ALA A 76 -8.64 -4.42 -11.77
C ALA A 76 -7.65 -3.31 -11.35
N PRO A 77 -7.23 -2.44 -12.28
CA PRO A 77 -6.31 -1.36 -11.96
C PRO A 77 -6.95 -0.49 -10.88
N THR A 78 -6.26 -0.34 -9.75
CA THR A 78 -6.67 0.60 -8.72
C THR A 78 -6.75 1.97 -9.37
N TYR A 79 -7.95 2.49 -9.56
CA TYR A 79 -8.13 3.86 -10.02
C TYR A 79 -7.48 4.78 -8.99
N ALA A 80 -6.25 5.20 -9.27
CA ALA A 80 -5.61 6.27 -8.53
C ALA A 80 -6.41 7.52 -8.88
N PRO A 81 -7.12 8.15 -7.92
CA PRO A 81 -7.80 9.40 -8.21
C PRO A 81 -6.78 10.37 -8.79
N LYS A 82 -7.15 11.12 -9.85
CA LYS A 82 -6.31 12.19 -10.38
C LYS A 82 -5.87 13.05 -9.21
N ALA A 83 -4.57 13.03 -8.92
CA ALA A 83 -4.00 13.83 -7.85
C ALA A 83 -4.42 15.29 -8.06
N LEU A 84 -4.86 15.95 -6.98
CA LEU A 84 -5.08 17.38 -7.05
C LEU A 84 -3.80 18.05 -7.55
N PRO A 85 -3.90 19.08 -8.42
CA PRO A 85 -2.71 19.82 -8.82
C PRO A 85 -2.02 20.31 -7.54
N SER A 86 -0.73 20.00 -7.41
CA SER A 86 0.05 20.48 -6.28
C SER A 86 -0.13 21.99 -6.16
N PRO A 87 -0.38 22.53 -4.95
CA PRO A 87 -0.44 23.97 -4.76
C PRO A 87 0.85 24.57 -5.33
N ARG A 88 0.72 25.56 -6.23
CA ARG A 88 1.88 26.20 -6.84
C ARG A 88 2.69 26.83 -5.71
N ALA A 89 3.86 26.28 -5.43
CA ALA A 89 4.80 26.90 -4.51
C ALA A 89 5.09 28.32 -5.00
N THR A 90 5.00 29.30 -4.11
CA THR A 90 5.44 30.65 -4.42
C THR A 90 6.93 30.62 -4.76
N ARG A 91 7.36 31.57 -5.60
CA ARG A 91 8.76 31.67 -6.06
C ARG A 91 9.76 31.64 -4.89
N GLU A 92 9.43 32.30 -3.77
CA GLU A 92 10.24 32.33 -2.55
C GLU A 92 10.45 30.94 -1.92
N VAL A 93 9.41 30.10 -1.91
CA VAL A 93 9.50 28.73 -1.35
C VAL A 93 10.39 27.86 -2.23
N VAL A 94 10.29 28.01 -3.55
CA VAL A 94 11.15 27.31 -4.52
C VAL A 94 12.60 27.76 -4.35
N GLU A 95 12.86 29.07 -4.32
CA GLU A 95 14.20 29.62 -4.16
C GLU A 95 14.84 29.19 -2.84
N ARG A 96 14.09 29.20 -1.73
CA ARG A 96 14.57 28.71 -0.43
C ARG A 96 14.87 27.23 -0.43
N ALA A 97 14.03 26.41 -1.06
CA ALA A 97 14.23 24.97 -1.14
C ALA A 97 15.46 24.63 -1.99
N VAL A 98 15.63 25.29 -3.14
CA VAL A 98 16.79 25.13 -4.02
C VAL A 98 18.06 25.59 -3.30
N ALA A 99 18.05 26.74 -2.63
CA ALA A 99 19.19 27.22 -1.85
C ALA A 99 19.60 26.23 -0.75
N ARG A 100 18.63 25.61 -0.07
CA ARG A 100 18.90 24.59 0.96
C ARG A 100 19.45 23.29 0.36
N ALA A 101 18.97 22.87 -0.80
CA ALA A 101 19.42 21.66 -1.47
C ALA A 101 20.82 21.82 -2.08
N MET A 102 21.14 23.02 -2.58
CA MET A 102 22.43 23.34 -3.19
C MET A 102 23.49 23.78 -2.17
N ALA A 103 23.10 24.06 -0.93
CA ALA A 103 24.05 24.36 0.13
C ALA A 103 24.92 23.12 0.40
N ALA A 104 26.24 23.30 0.32
CA ALA A 104 27.18 22.28 0.75
C ALA A 104 26.90 21.91 2.22
N PRO A 105 26.97 20.61 2.59
CA PRO A 105 26.86 20.23 3.99
C PRO A 105 27.94 20.98 4.77
N ALA A 106 27.54 21.69 5.83
CA ALA A 106 28.49 22.34 6.72
C ALA A 106 29.51 21.29 7.18
N GLN A 107 30.80 21.64 7.17
CA GLN A 107 31.85 20.74 7.64
C GLN A 107 31.56 20.38 9.10
N ALA A 108 31.08 19.15 9.32
CA ALA A 108 30.75 18.68 10.65
C ALA A 108 32.05 18.48 11.43
N ASP A 109 32.20 19.18 12.55
CA ASP A 109 33.33 18.97 13.45
C ASP A 109 33.24 17.56 14.08
N PRO A 110 34.15 16.63 13.75
CA PRO A 110 34.08 15.24 14.19
C PRO A 110 34.20 15.08 15.71
N LYS A 111 34.70 16.11 16.42
CA LYS A 111 34.87 16.12 17.87
C LYS A 111 33.83 16.99 18.59
N ALA A 112 32.83 17.52 17.86
CA ALA A 112 31.76 18.32 18.46
C ALA A 112 30.99 17.55 19.55
N TRP A 113 30.78 16.24 19.37
CA TRP A 113 30.11 15.39 20.36
C TRP A 113 30.87 15.36 21.70
N ALA A 114 32.21 15.29 21.66
CA ALA A 114 33.04 15.19 22.85
C ALA A 114 33.02 16.50 23.66
N ARG A 115 33.10 17.65 22.98
CA ARG A 115 32.98 18.96 23.63
C ARG A 115 31.62 19.16 24.28
N ARG A 116 30.53 18.76 23.59
CA ARG A 116 29.16 18.83 24.14
C ARG A 116 28.99 17.97 25.39
N LEU A 117 29.57 16.76 25.43
CA LEU A 117 29.53 15.91 26.62
C LEU A 117 30.28 16.53 27.80
N LEU A 118 31.47 17.11 27.56
CA LEU A 118 32.21 17.78 28.63
C LEU A 118 31.50 19.05 29.13
N GLU A 119 30.82 19.79 28.25
CA GLU A 119 30.02 20.94 28.63
C GLU A 119 28.83 20.54 29.51
N ARG A 120 28.15 19.43 29.19
CA ARG A 120 27.09 18.85 30.02
C ARG A 120 27.58 18.46 31.42
N VAL A 121 28.78 17.87 31.51
CA VAL A 121 29.39 17.58 32.80
C VAL A 121 29.74 18.86 33.56
N ARG A 122 30.25 19.89 32.87
CA ARG A 122 30.53 21.21 33.48
C ARG A 122 29.25 21.89 33.98
N SER A 123 28.13 21.74 33.29
CA SER A 123 26.82 22.25 33.72
C SER A 123 26.18 21.43 34.85
N GLY A 124 26.88 20.44 35.40
CA GLY A 124 26.43 19.66 36.57
C GLY A 124 25.69 18.37 36.22
N GLU A 125 25.59 18.00 34.94
CA GLU A 125 24.95 16.74 34.54
C GLU A 125 25.83 15.54 34.91
N ARG A 126 25.25 14.57 35.61
CA ARG A 126 25.94 13.31 35.98
C ARG A 126 25.89 12.32 34.82
N LEU A 127 26.97 12.27 34.03
CA LEU A 127 27.15 11.30 32.95
C LEU A 127 27.96 10.07 33.43
N PRO A 128 27.72 8.86 32.86
CA PRO A 128 28.51 7.68 33.20
C PRO A 128 29.99 7.90 32.90
N ARG A 129 30.88 7.44 33.80
CA ARG A 129 32.34 7.67 33.74
C ARG A 129 32.95 7.34 32.37
N ALA A 130 32.49 6.28 31.72
CA ALA A 130 32.95 5.88 30.39
C ALA A 130 32.77 6.99 29.33
N HIS A 131 31.65 7.74 29.36
CA HIS A 131 31.37 8.82 28.41
C HIS A 131 32.35 9.98 28.58
N VAL A 132 32.71 10.31 29.81
CA VAL A 132 33.66 11.38 30.13
C VAL A 132 35.07 11.00 29.69
N VAL A 133 35.48 9.75 29.94
CA VAL A 133 36.79 9.24 29.51
C VAL A 133 36.90 9.26 28.00
N MET A 134 35.91 8.72 27.28
CA MET A 134 35.93 8.68 25.82
C MET A 134 35.90 10.08 25.19
N ALA A 135 35.16 11.02 25.79
CA ALA A 135 35.16 12.41 25.35
C ALA A 135 36.53 13.09 25.56
N ARG A 136 37.18 12.88 26.71
CA ARG A 136 38.53 13.42 26.99
C ARG A 136 39.57 12.80 26.05
N ARG A 137 39.52 11.48 25.82
CA ARG A 137 40.38 10.76 24.89
C ARG A 137 40.25 11.28 23.46
N ALA A 138 39.02 11.45 22.98
CA ALA A 138 38.77 12.00 21.65
C ALA A 138 39.35 13.42 21.47
N LEU A 139 39.40 14.21 22.55
CA LEU A 139 39.96 15.56 22.57
C LEU A 139 41.47 15.61 22.90
N GLY A 140 42.11 14.48 23.21
CA GLY A 140 43.53 14.44 23.59
C GLY A 140 43.82 15.04 24.97
N LEU A 141 42.83 15.06 25.86
CA LEU A 141 42.94 15.62 27.22
C LEU A 141 43.35 14.54 28.25
N GLU A 142 43.96 13.44 27.81
CA GLU A 142 44.49 12.40 28.68
C GLU A 142 45.92 12.79 29.10
N GLY A 143 46.06 13.10 30.38
CA GLY A 143 47.30 13.23 31.16
C GLY A 143 47.01 12.77 32.58
#